data_AF-Q0U5Y0-F1
#
_entry.id   AF-Q0U5Y0-F1
#
_cell.length_a   1.000
_cell.length_b   1.000
_cell.length_c   1.000
_cell.angle_alpha   90.00
_cell.angle_beta   90.00
_cell.angle_gamma   90.00
#
_symmetry.space_group_name_H-M   'P 1'
#
loop_
_entity.id
_entity.type
_entity.pdbx_description
1 polymer ?
#
loop_
_entity_poly.entity_id
_entity_poly.type
_entity_poly.pdbx_seq_one_letter_code
_entity_poly.pdbx_strand_id
1 'polypeptide(L)'
;MDFQAAASSGDANTVRALLQDGIVVTQNWHMTRPPLCLAAGNGHIEVVQLLINEGKFDPGDVDERDRTALSWAAGRGHKKVVKYLLAREDANKHAADEEGWTALSWAAANGFATVARILMEGGADVNSKDKCGRTPLSWASSNGHKDVVKMLLAQDRLDVQGDVDNKKRTPFLRAAAKGKREHVEIMKKILAKDKTCLAHADENKRTPLSWAAGAGHVKATELLLKRKAEIRTVDDSGRTPLSWAAEHGHEKVVAMLLDGDKRSQHSRSASNNDSNTEPDPGPIANIKDKTNQAPILYAAKNGHDKVVKLLIYSRTPSTDDADNDGRTPLSWAASKGHDNVVGPLLQLNRFSGVDVNKKDNEHETALSWAAKEGHRRVVWMLSGHPKIEPNHARTLDKRTALSLAADRGLHTIVKELLSTKNIDKDAKDAKNKTALMLAYEGKHKKTMKVLIDGGVDLEVRLSENMTILMLAAKEGNNTSVQLLIDHGADIFAENAKDKDRTAMRYAILNEHESVENQLRAAMEKQKQATAKAPAAQVEQIQFQTA
;
A
#
# COMPACT_ATOMS: atom_id res chain seq x y z
N MET A 1 46.84 -21.61 -20.08
CA MET A 1 45.41 -21.67 -19.68
C MET A 1 45.39 -21.98 -18.21
N ASP A 2 44.71 -21.17 -17.41
CA ASP A 2 44.69 -21.37 -15.95
C ASP A 2 43.95 -22.66 -15.60
N PHE A 3 44.42 -23.37 -14.57
CA PHE A 3 43.88 -24.69 -14.19
C PHE A 3 42.37 -24.67 -13.91
N GLN A 4 41.88 -23.63 -13.22
CA GLN A 4 40.45 -23.42 -12.99
C GLN A 4 39.67 -23.19 -14.28
N ALA A 5 40.25 -22.49 -15.26
CA ALA A 5 39.61 -22.27 -16.55
C ALA A 5 39.52 -23.59 -17.34
N ALA A 6 40.56 -24.42 -17.31
CA ALA A 6 40.55 -25.75 -17.93
C ALA A 6 39.52 -26.70 -17.27
N ALA A 7 39.44 -26.68 -15.93
CA ALA A 7 38.44 -27.45 -15.20
C ALA A 7 37.00 -26.96 -15.48
N SER A 8 36.82 -25.64 -15.59
CA SER A 8 35.54 -25.00 -15.90
C SER A 8 35.10 -25.21 -17.34
N SER A 9 36.03 -25.31 -18.30
CA SER A 9 35.72 -25.55 -19.72
C SER A 9 35.56 -27.03 -20.07
N GLY A 10 35.98 -27.94 -19.18
CA GLY A 10 35.93 -29.38 -19.40
C GLY A 10 37.09 -29.93 -20.22
N ASP A 11 38.19 -29.19 -20.37
CA ASP A 11 39.37 -29.64 -21.12
C ASP A 11 40.20 -30.65 -20.29
N ALA A 12 39.80 -31.92 -20.34
CA ALA A 12 40.44 -33.00 -19.60
C ALA A 12 41.91 -33.22 -20.00
N ASN A 13 42.31 -32.87 -21.23
CA ASN A 13 43.69 -33.03 -21.70
C ASN A 13 44.60 -31.99 -21.06
N THR A 14 44.17 -30.72 -21.07
CA THR A 14 44.89 -29.64 -20.40
C THR A 14 44.92 -29.85 -18.89
N VAL A 15 43.81 -30.28 -18.28
CA VAL A 15 43.78 -30.63 -16.84
C VAL A 15 44.77 -31.75 -16.53
N ARG A 16 44.84 -32.81 -17.35
CA ARG A 16 45.78 -33.92 -17.17
C ARG A 16 47.23 -33.46 -17.26
N ALA A 17 47.56 -32.69 -18.30
CA ALA A 17 48.91 -32.16 -18.49
C ALA A 17 49.34 -31.29 -17.30
N LEU A 18 48.47 -30.37 -16.84
CA LEU A 18 48.75 -29.51 -15.70
C LEU A 18 48.89 -30.28 -14.38
N LEU A 19 48.19 -31.40 -14.20
CA LEU A 19 48.37 -32.26 -13.02
C LEU A 19 49.69 -33.05 -13.05
N GLN A 20 50.13 -33.49 -14.24
CA GLN A 20 51.40 -34.21 -14.44
C GLN A 20 52.61 -33.29 -14.26
N ASP A 21 52.50 -32.03 -14.68
CA ASP A 21 53.57 -31.03 -14.55
C ASP A 21 53.81 -30.56 -13.10
N GLY A 22 53.00 -31.03 -12.13
CA GLY A 22 53.18 -30.74 -10.69
C GLY A 22 52.85 -29.30 -10.27
N ILE A 23 52.54 -28.42 -11.22
CA ILE A 23 52.28 -26.97 -11.02
C ILE A 23 51.08 -26.69 -10.08
N VAL A 24 50.14 -27.63 -9.99
CA VAL A 24 48.81 -27.40 -9.39
C VAL A 24 48.75 -27.70 -7.88
N VAL A 25 49.70 -28.48 -7.34
CA VAL A 25 49.65 -28.98 -5.94
C VAL A 25 50.15 -27.95 -4.92
N THR A 26 50.84 -26.90 -5.37
CA THR A 26 51.49 -25.92 -4.48
C THR A 26 50.66 -24.66 -4.25
N GLN A 27 49.57 -24.45 -5.00
CA GLN A 27 48.65 -23.36 -4.72
C GLN A 27 47.63 -23.83 -3.71
N ASN A 28 47.68 -23.25 -2.51
CA ASN A 28 46.66 -23.44 -1.49
C ASN A 28 45.35 -22.88 -2.05
N TRP A 29 44.49 -23.74 -2.63
CA TRP A 29 43.25 -23.35 -3.33
C TRP A 29 42.15 -22.82 -2.39
N HIS A 30 42.53 -22.17 -1.29
CA HIS A 30 41.66 -21.41 -0.37
C HIS A 30 40.91 -20.24 -1.02
N MET A 31 40.73 -20.24 -2.35
CA MET A 31 40.08 -19.19 -3.10
C MET A 31 38.74 -19.69 -3.63
N THR A 32 37.67 -19.07 -3.16
CA THR A 32 36.35 -18.78 -3.78
C THR A 32 35.64 -19.87 -4.62
N ARG A 33 36.32 -20.65 -5.48
CA ARG A 33 35.77 -21.71 -6.35
C ARG A 33 36.79 -22.85 -6.59
N PRO A 34 36.70 -23.98 -5.86
CA PRO A 34 37.52 -25.16 -6.10
C PRO A 34 37.35 -25.71 -7.54
N PRO A 35 38.44 -26.15 -8.23
CA PRO A 35 38.36 -26.71 -9.58
C PRO A 35 37.37 -27.87 -9.70
N LEU A 36 37.28 -28.72 -8.67
CA LEU A 36 36.33 -29.84 -8.62
C LEU A 36 34.88 -29.35 -8.60
N CYS A 37 34.58 -28.28 -7.84
CA CYS A 37 33.25 -27.67 -7.80
C CYS A 37 32.87 -27.03 -9.15
N LEU A 38 33.82 -26.40 -9.84
CA LEU A 38 33.60 -25.82 -11.18
C LEU A 38 33.28 -26.92 -12.21
N ALA A 39 34.10 -27.96 -12.28
CA ALA A 39 33.89 -29.08 -13.20
C ALA A 39 32.56 -29.79 -12.92
N ALA A 40 32.22 -30.00 -11.64
CA ALA A 40 30.97 -30.61 -11.23
C ALA A 40 29.76 -29.74 -11.57
N GLY A 41 29.85 -28.44 -11.32
CA GLY A 41 28.82 -27.44 -11.64
C GLY A 41 28.65 -27.17 -13.14
N ASN A 42 29.59 -27.55 -13.99
CA ASN A 42 29.41 -27.49 -15.45
C ASN A 42 29.13 -28.86 -16.07
N GLY A 43 29.14 -29.94 -15.27
CA GLY A 43 28.77 -31.29 -15.69
C GLY A 43 29.88 -32.06 -16.41
N HIS A 44 31.14 -31.64 -16.28
CA HIS A 44 32.29 -32.25 -16.93
C HIS A 44 32.73 -33.51 -16.18
N ILE A 45 32.00 -34.61 -16.37
CA ILE A 45 32.23 -35.88 -15.68
C ILE A 45 33.66 -36.41 -15.83
N GLU A 46 34.26 -36.29 -17.01
CA GLU A 46 35.64 -36.77 -17.27
C GLU A 46 36.66 -35.99 -16.44
N VAL A 47 36.50 -34.67 -16.34
CA VAL A 47 37.34 -33.81 -15.49
C VAL A 47 37.11 -34.14 -14.01
N VAL A 48 35.86 -34.31 -13.58
CA VAL A 48 35.55 -34.69 -12.18
C VAL A 48 36.19 -36.02 -11.81
N GLN A 49 36.09 -37.04 -12.68
CA GLN A 49 36.70 -38.35 -12.47
C GLN A 49 38.21 -38.25 -12.40
N LEU A 50 38.82 -37.49 -13.31
CA LEU A 50 40.26 -37.30 -13.38
C LEU A 50 40.79 -36.57 -12.12
N LEU A 51 40.14 -35.49 -11.69
CA LEU A 51 40.54 -34.74 -10.48
C LEU A 51 40.50 -35.60 -9.21
N ILE A 52 39.48 -36.44 -9.06
CA ILE A 52 39.31 -37.29 -7.88
C ILE A 52 40.22 -38.53 -7.93
N ASN A 53 40.35 -39.20 -9.09
CA ASN A 53 41.10 -40.46 -9.20
C ASN A 53 42.62 -40.27 -9.13
N GLU A 54 43.13 -39.10 -9.52
CA GLU A 54 44.54 -38.73 -9.32
C GLU A 54 44.86 -38.44 -7.83
N GLY A 55 43.86 -38.49 -6.94
CA GLY A 55 44.03 -38.41 -5.49
C GLY A 55 44.39 -37.03 -4.95
N LYS A 56 44.24 -35.97 -5.77
CA LYS A 56 44.65 -34.60 -5.41
C LYS A 56 43.50 -33.71 -4.91
N PHE A 57 42.25 -34.15 -5.03
CA PHE A 57 41.06 -33.40 -4.62
C PHE A 57 40.09 -34.32 -3.88
N ASP A 58 39.58 -33.85 -2.75
CA ASP A 58 38.60 -34.58 -1.95
C ASP A 58 37.18 -34.26 -2.47
N PRO A 59 36.31 -35.25 -2.73
CA PRO A 59 34.88 -35.02 -3.00
C PRO A 59 34.16 -34.17 -1.93
N GLY A 60 34.67 -34.16 -0.70
CA GLY A 60 34.25 -33.33 0.42
C GLY A 60 34.78 -31.90 0.40
N ASP A 61 35.67 -31.54 -0.53
CA ASP A 61 36.16 -30.17 -0.69
C ASP A 61 34.99 -29.21 -0.94
N VAL A 62 35.02 -28.09 -0.22
CA VAL A 62 33.99 -27.06 -0.26
C VAL A 62 34.50 -25.74 -0.84
N ASP A 63 33.58 -24.95 -1.38
CA ASP A 63 33.85 -23.56 -1.73
C ASP A 63 33.69 -22.60 -0.53
N GLU A 64 33.80 -21.30 -0.78
CA GLU A 64 33.65 -20.24 0.24
C GLU A 64 32.28 -20.17 0.92
N ARG A 65 31.31 -20.98 0.48
CA ARG A 65 29.96 -21.08 1.05
C ARG A 65 29.68 -22.48 1.59
N ASP A 66 30.70 -23.27 1.87
CA ASP A 66 30.60 -24.67 2.27
C ASP A 66 29.89 -25.57 1.22
N ARG A 67 29.84 -25.17 -0.05
CA ARG A 67 29.21 -26.01 -1.10
C ARG A 67 30.20 -27.02 -1.65
N THR A 68 29.83 -28.29 -1.57
CA THR A 68 30.57 -29.39 -2.18
C THR A 68 30.33 -29.49 -3.69
N ALA A 69 31.17 -30.26 -4.37
CA ALA A 69 30.97 -30.63 -5.78
C ALA A 69 29.61 -31.28 -6.04
N LEU A 70 29.11 -32.07 -5.07
CA LEU A 70 27.78 -32.69 -5.15
C LEU A 70 26.66 -31.64 -5.13
N SER A 71 26.76 -30.61 -4.27
CA SER A 71 25.79 -29.50 -4.22
C SER A 71 25.73 -28.73 -5.54
N TRP A 72 26.88 -28.44 -6.14
CA TRP A 72 26.97 -27.78 -7.45
C TRP A 72 26.37 -28.62 -8.58
N ALA A 73 26.76 -29.90 -8.66
CA ALA A 73 26.22 -30.81 -9.67
C ALA A 73 24.69 -30.98 -9.51
N ALA A 74 24.21 -31.04 -8.26
CA ALA A 74 22.80 -31.21 -7.97
C ALA A 74 21.98 -29.96 -8.30
N GLY A 75 22.46 -28.79 -7.88
CA GLY A 75 21.84 -27.49 -8.13
C GLY A 75 21.85 -27.04 -9.59
N ARG A 76 22.55 -27.77 -10.47
CA ARG A 76 22.58 -27.52 -11.92
C ARG A 76 22.12 -28.70 -12.78
N GLY A 77 21.66 -29.79 -12.15
CA GLY A 77 21.00 -30.88 -12.86
C GLY A 77 21.94 -31.91 -13.52
N HIS A 78 23.22 -31.96 -13.14
CA HIS A 78 24.22 -32.82 -13.77
C HIS A 78 24.17 -34.27 -13.26
N LYS A 79 23.17 -35.03 -13.74
CA LYS A 79 22.89 -36.40 -13.30
C LYS A 79 24.09 -37.36 -13.30
N LYS A 80 24.98 -37.27 -14.29
CA LYS A 80 26.13 -38.19 -14.43
C LYS A 80 27.14 -37.95 -13.31
N VAL A 81 27.42 -36.68 -13.03
CA VAL A 81 28.30 -36.26 -11.94
C VAL A 81 27.70 -36.65 -10.59
N VAL A 82 26.41 -36.39 -10.37
CA VAL A 82 25.72 -36.77 -9.13
C VAL A 82 25.80 -38.28 -8.88
N LYS A 83 25.53 -39.11 -9.89
CA LYS A 83 25.64 -40.57 -9.75
C LYS A 83 27.06 -41.02 -9.41
N TYR A 84 28.06 -40.43 -10.08
CA TYR A 84 29.45 -40.74 -9.82
C TYR A 84 29.86 -40.39 -8.39
N LEU A 85 29.54 -39.18 -7.94
CA LEU A 85 29.87 -38.73 -6.58
C LEU A 85 29.15 -39.56 -5.51
N LEU A 86 27.86 -39.89 -5.68
CA LEU A 86 27.11 -40.70 -4.70
C LEU A 86 27.55 -42.17 -4.62
N ALA A 87 28.21 -42.69 -5.66
CA ALA A 87 28.71 -44.06 -5.67
C ALA A 87 30.00 -44.23 -4.84
N ARG A 88 30.59 -43.11 -4.40
CA ARG A 88 31.81 -43.13 -3.59
C ARG A 88 31.47 -43.10 -2.10
N GLU A 89 32.29 -43.77 -1.30
CA GLU A 89 32.14 -43.83 0.16
C GLU A 89 32.60 -42.54 0.86
N ASP A 90 33.55 -41.81 0.26
CA ASP A 90 34.11 -40.56 0.77
C ASP A 90 33.20 -39.33 0.55
N ALA A 91 32.21 -39.43 -0.34
CA ALA A 91 31.31 -38.33 -0.64
C ALA A 91 30.22 -38.18 0.43
N ASN A 92 30.28 -37.10 1.21
CA ASN A 92 29.22 -36.76 2.17
C ASN A 92 27.95 -36.27 1.46
N LYS A 93 27.01 -37.18 1.20
CA LYS A 93 25.68 -36.87 0.63
C LYS A 93 24.77 -36.01 1.52
N HIS A 94 25.11 -35.85 2.79
CA HIS A 94 24.40 -35.01 3.76
C HIS A 94 25.09 -33.66 3.99
N ALA A 95 26.20 -33.37 3.27
CA ALA A 95 26.85 -32.08 3.35
C ALA A 95 25.85 -30.96 3.07
N ALA A 96 25.85 -29.97 3.95
CA ALA A 96 25.04 -28.78 3.87
C ALA A 96 25.97 -27.59 3.68
N ASP A 97 25.54 -26.64 2.86
CA ASP A 97 26.27 -25.39 2.68
C ASP A 97 26.09 -24.46 3.89
N GLU A 98 26.71 -23.29 3.84
CA GLU A 98 26.64 -22.30 4.93
C GLU A 98 25.20 -21.98 5.32
N GLU A 99 24.25 -22.03 4.38
CA GLU A 99 22.84 -21.73 4.64
C GLU A 99 22.02 -22.96 5.07
N GLY A 100 22.67 -24.10 5.26
CA GLY A 100 22.05 -25.37 5.61
C GLY A 100 21.41 -26.09 4.41
N TRP A 101 21.72 -25.71 3.17
CA TRP A 101 21.17 -26.38 2.01
C TRP A 101 21.97 -27.62 1.65
N THR A 102 21.28 -28.75 1.59
CA THR A 102 21.83 -30.01 1.06
C THR A 102 21.75 -30.04 -0.46
N ALA A 103 22.48 -30.98 -1.09
CA ALA A 103 22.37 -31.25 -2.52
C ALA A 103 20.91 -31.53 -2.95
N LEU A 104 20.11 -32.18 -2.09
CA LEU A 104 18.69 -32.41 -2.35
C LEU A 104 17.88 -31.11 -2.31
N SER A 105 18.15 -30.21 -1.36
CA SER A 105 17.53 -28.87 -1.32
C SER A 105 17.81 -28.09 -2.60
N TRP A 106 19.06 -28.09 -3.08
CA TRP A 106 19.45 -27.43 -4.34
C TRP A 106 18.74 -28.04 -5.56
N ALA A 107 18.71 -29.37 -5.68
CA ALA A 107 18.01 -30.04 -6.77
C ALA A 107 16.49 -29.79 -6.73
N ALA A 108 15.91 -29.74 -5.53
CA ALA A 108 14.49 -29.52 -5.32
C ALA A 108 14.07 -28.08 -5.63
N ALA A 109 14.85 -27.10 -5.17
CA ALA A 109 14.62 -25.68 -5.43
C ALA A 109 14.73 -25.31 -6.91
N ASN A 110 15.55 -26.01 -7.68
CA ASN A 110 15.73 -25.76 -9.13
C ASN A 110 14.89 -26.71 -10.02
N GLY A 111 14.16 -27.66 -9.43
CA GLY A 111 13.23 -28.52 -10.17
C GLY A 111 13.88 -29.69 -10.93
N PHE A 112 15.10 -30.07 -10.59
CA PHE A 112 15.79 -31.19 -11.24
C PHE A 112 15.30 -32.55 -10.74
N ALA A 113 14.09 -32.95 -11.14
CA ALA A 113 13.41 -34.16 -10.67
C ALA A 113 14.24 -35.45 -10.80
N THR A 114 14.99 -35.61 -11.90
CA THR A 114 15.85 -36.79 -12.09
C THR A 114 17.01 -36.81 -11.10
N VAL A 115 17.61 -35.66 -10.79
CA VAL A 115 18.69 -35.55 -9.80
C VAL A 115 18.13 -35.75 -8.38
N ALA A 116 17.00 -35.13 -8.06
CA ALA A 116 16.33 -35.33 -6.78
C ALA A 116 16.01 -36.82 -6.55
N ARG A 117 15.56 -37.55 -7.59
CA ARG A 117 15.36 -39.00 -7.53
C ARG A 117 16.62 -39.73 -7.09
N ILE A 118 17.71 -39.49 -7.80
CA ILE A 118 18.99 -40.17 -7.58
C ILE A 118 19.51 -39.88 -6.17
N LEU A 119 19.37 -38.64 -5.68
CA LEU A 119 19.75 -38.26 -4.33
C LEU A 119 18.89 -38.98 -3.27
N MET A 120 17.57 -39.08 -3.49
CA MET A 120 16.68 -39.81 -2.58
C MET A 120 16.97 -41.32 -2.56
N GLU A 121 17.18 -41.94 -3.72
CA GLU A 121 17.60 -43.34 -3.85
C GLU A 121 18.97 -43.59 -3.20
N GLY A 122 19.87 -42.61 -3.28
CA GLY A 122 21.17 -42.61 -2.59
C GLY A 122 21.08 -42.40 -1.08
N GLY A 123 19.89 -42.22 -0.50
CA GLY A 123 19.67 -42.07 0.93
C GLY A 123 19.79 -40.65 1.47
N ALA A 124 19.83 -39.62 0.62
CA ALA A 124 19.80 -38.22 1.07
C ALA A 124 18.59 -37.96 1.99
N ASP A 125 18.77 -37.15 3.03
CA ASP A 125 17.68 -36.83 3.96
C ASP A 125 16.63 -35.92 3.30
N VAL A 126 15.40 -36.40 3.23
CA VAL A 126 14.27 -35.68 2.61
C VAL A 126 13.67 -34.60 3.50
N ASN A 127 13.96 -34.64 4.80
CA ASN A 127 13.47 -33.68 5.80
C ASN A 127 14.54 -32.66 6.22
N SER A 128 15.71 -32.65 5.56
CA SER A 128 16.81 -31.75 5.92
C SER A 128 16.35 -30.29 5.91
N LYS A 129 16.58 -29.55 6.99
CA LYS A 129 16.15 -28.15 7.11
C LYS A 129 17.33 -27.20 6.88
N ASP A 130 17.09 -26.16 6.09
CA ASP A 130 18.01 -25.03 5.98
C ASP A 130 17.97 -24.15 7.25
N LYS A 131 18.83 -23.12 7.34
CA LYS A 131 18.85 -22.17 8.49
C LYS A 131 17.51 -21.48 8.73
N CYS A 132 16.65 -21.37 7.72
CA CYS A 132 15.31 -20.80 7.81
C CYS A 132 14.24 -21.84 8.17
N GLY A 133 14.61 -23.10 8.41
CA GLY A 133 13.70 -24.20 8.71
C GLY A 133 13.03 -24.81 7.47
N ARG A 134 13.44 -24.45 6.24
CA ARG A 134 12.81 -24.94 5.00
C ARG A 134 13.39 -26.28 4.58
N THR A 135 12.51 -27.19 4.22
CA THR A 135 12.85 -28.51 3.65
C THR A 135 12.96 -28.47 2.11
N PRO A 136 13.49 -29.53 1.47
CA PRO A 136 13.38 -29.72 0.02
C PRO A 136 11.94 -29.62 -0.50
N LEU A 137 10.95 -30.13 0.25
CA LEU A 137 9.54 -30.05 -0.11
C LEU A 137 9.04 -28.60 -0.10
N SER A 138 9.43 -27.81 0.91
CA SER A 138 9.11 -26.39 1.02
C SER A 138 9.64 -25.59 -0.18
N TRP A 139 10.87 -25.85 -0.58
CA TRP A 139 11.49 -25.23 -1.76
C TRP A 139 10.82 -25.62 -3.07
N ALA A 140 10.64 -26.92 -3.32
CA ALA A 140 9.97 -27.42 -4.52
C ALA A 140 8.52 -26.90 -4.62
N SER A 141 7.82 -26.82 -3.49
CA SER A 141 6.44 -26.32 -3.43
C SER A 141 6.38 -24.81 -3.70
N SER A 142 7.28 -24.03 -3.09
CA SER A 142 7.37 -22.58 -3.33
C SER A 142 7.71 -22.25 -4.79
N ASN A 143 8.60 -23.02 -5.41
CA ASN A 143 9.06 -22.75 -6.78
C ASN A 143 8.19 -23.41 -7.86
N GLY A 144 7.21 -24.23 -7.48
CA GLY A 144 6.24 -24.81 -8.41
C GLY A 144 6.71 -26.09 -9.11
N HIS A 145 7.71 -26.77 -8.56
CA HIS A 145 8.30 -27.98 -9.15
C HIS A 145 7.49 -29.23 -8.81
N LYS A 146 6.32 -29.34 -9.45
CA LYS A 146 5.32 -30.40 -9.20
C LYS A 146 5.86 -31.83 -9.27
N ASP A 147 6.85 -32.09 -10.14
CA ASP A 147 7.41 -33.42 -10.33
C ASP A 147 8.32 -33.80 -9.16
N VAL A 148 9.15 -32.87 -8.68
CA VAL A 148 9.93 -33.04 -7.45
C VAL A 148 8.99 -33.24 -6.26
N VAL A 149 7.96 -32.42 -6.12
CA VAL A 149 6.96 -32.56 -5.04
C VAL A 149 6.29 -33.94 -5.07
N LYS A 150 5.87 -34.41 -6.26
CA LYS A 150 5.27 -35.75 -6.41
C LYS A 150 6.21 -36.83 -5.90
N MET A 151 7.50 -36.71 -6.20
CA MET A 151 8.50 -37.69 -5.80
C MET A 151 8.80 -37.66 -4.30
N LEU A 152 8.94 -36.47 -3.72
CA LEU A 152 9.11 -36.31 -2.28
C LEU A 152 7.91 -36.89 -1.52
N LEU A 153 6.68 -36.58 -1.92
CA LEU A 153 5.45 -37.10 -1.29
C LEU A 153 5.26 -38.62 -1.42
N ALA A 154 6.03 -39.28 -2.29
CA ALA A 154 6.04 -40.73 -2.44
C ALA A 154 7.06 -41.41 -1.48
N GLN A 155 7.86 -40.64 -0.75
CA GLN A 155 8.81 -41.17 0.24
C GLN A 155 8.09 -41.37 1.58
N ASP A 156 8.12 -42.58 2.13
CA ASP A 156 7.43 -42.89 3.39
C ASP A 156 8.05 -42.18 4.60
N ARG A 157 9.35 -41.87 4.54
CA ARG A 157 10.11 -41.15 5.58
C ARG A 157 9.87 -39.64 5.60
N LEU A 158 9.10 -39.08 4.67
CA LEU A 158 8.85 -37.65 4.59
C LEU A 158 7.84 -37.22 5.66
N ASP A 159 8.23 -36.28 6.52
CA ASP A 159 7.31 -35.65 7.46
C ASP A 159 6.67 -34.41 6.83
N VAL A 160 5.45 -34.58 6.32
CA VAL A 160 4.67 -33.48 5.71
C VAL A 160 4.06 -32.56 6.77
N GLN A 161 3.75 -33.09 7.97
CA GLN A 161 3.00 -32.35 8.99
C GLN A 161 3.93 -31.45 9.83
N GLY A 162 5.14 -31.92 10.15
CA GLY A 162 6.19 -31.15 10.83
C GLY A 162 7.03 -30.26 9.91
N ASP A 163 6.70 -30.21 8.61
CA ASP A 163 7.33 -29.32 7.63
C ASP A 163 6.84 -27.88 7.80
N VAL A 164 7.41 -27.22 8.80
CA VAL A 164 7.24 -25.80 9.09
C VAL A 164 8.59 -25.12 9.12
N ASP A 165 8.65 -23.95 8.49
CA ASP A 165 9.81 -23.06 8.54
C ASP A 165 9.81 -22.20 9.81
N ASN A 166 10.84 -21.39 10.03
CA ASN A 166 10.96 -20.57 11.24
C ASN A 166 9.81 -19.54 11.41
N LYS A 167 9.05 -19.27 10.34
CA LYS A 167 7.85 -18.41 10.35
C LYS A 167 6.55 -19.22 10.40
N LYS A 168 6.63 -20.50 10.78
CA LYS A 168 5.51 -21.46 10.79
C LYS A 168 4.82 -21.63 9.43
N ARG A 169 5.53 -21.40 8.32
CA ARG A 169 4.94 -21.58 6.98
C ARG A 169 5.17 -23.01 6.51
N THR A 170 4.09 -23.65 6.09
CA THR A 170 4.14 -24.97 5.46
C THR A 170 4.41 -24.87 3.95
N PRO A 171 4.87 -25.96 3.31
CA PRO A 171 4.95 -26.05 1.84
C PRO A 171 3.59 -25.77 1.18
N PHE A 172 2.48 -26.20 1.80
CA PHE A 172 1.13 -25.95 1.32
C PHE A 172 0.79 -24.46 1.31
N LEU A 173 1.08 -23.75 2.41
CA LEU A 173 0.87 -22.30 2.52
C LEU A 173 1.71 -21.54 1.47
N ARG A 174 2.98 -21.94 1.27
CA ARG A 174 3.84 -21.34 0.23
C ARG A 174 3.29 -21.56 -1.17
N ALA A 175 2.76 -22.75 -1.46
CA ALA A 175 2.10 -23.01 -2.73
C ALA A 175 0.85 -22.13 -2.92
N ALA A 176 0.03 -21.98 -1.88
CA ALA A 176 -1.14 -21.09 -1.90
C ALA A 176 -0.77 -19.61 -2.14
N ALA A 177 0.32 -19.14 -1.53
CA ALA A 177 0.82 -17.77 -1.71
C ALA A 177 1.34 -17.47 -3.12
N LYS A 178 1.76 -18.49 -3.88
CA LYS A 178 2.27 -18.35 -5.25
C LYS A 178 1.21 -18.63 -6.32
N GLY A 179 0.30 -19.57 -6.05
CA GLY A 179 -1.00 -19.78 -6.71
C GLY A 179 -1.02 -19.93 -8.23
N LYS A 180 0.13 -20.17 -8.89
CA LYS A 180 0.17 -20.52 -10.31
C LYS A 180 -0.44 -21.90 -10.53
N ARG A 181 -0.64 -22.26 -11.80
CA ARG A 181 -1.26 -23.55 -12.18
C ARG A 181 -0.53 -24.75 -11.57
N GLU A 182 0.81 -24.73 -11.58
CA GLU A 182 1.63 -25.78 -11.00
C GLU A 182 1.48 -25.85 -9.48
N HIS A 183 1.37 -24.69 -8.80
CA HIS A 183 1.15 -24.60 -7.36
C HIS A 183 -0.21 -25.17 -6.95
N VAL A 184 -1.27 -24.93 -7.73
CA VAL A 184 -2.59 -25.53 -7.47
C VAL A 184 -2.54 -27.06 -7.55
N GLU A 185 -1.78 -27.62 -8.50
CA GLU A 185 -1.57 -29.07 -8.58
C GLU A 185 -0.75 -29.60 -7.39
N ILE A 186 0.27 -28.85 -6.95
CA ILE A 186 1.03 -29.15 -5.72
C ILE A 186 0.09 -29.14 -4.49
N MET A 187 -0.75 -28.13 -4.35
CA MET A 187 -1.74 -28.04 -3.28
C MET A 187 -2.66 -29.27 -3.26
N LYS A 188 -3.17 -29.70 -4.42
CA LYS A 188 -3.99 -30.92 -4.51
C LYS A 188 -3.25 -32.17 -4.04
N LYS A 189 -1.96 -32.29 -4.38
CA LYS A 189 -1.12 -33.44 -3.98
C LYS A 189 -0.85 -33.45 -2.48
N ILE A 190 -0.49 -32.30 -1.90
CA ILE A 190 -0.24 -32.19 -0.46
C ILE A 190 -1.55 -32.47 0.30
N LEU A 191 -2.69 -31.92 -0.14
CA LEU A 191 -4.00 -32.19 0.46
C LEU A 191 -4.44 -33.65 0.45
N ALA A 192 -3.93 -34.44 -0.50
CA ALA A 192 -4.22 -35.87 -0.56
C ALA A 192 -3.47 -36.66 0.54
N LYS A 193 -2.33 -36.14 1.02
CA LYS A 193 -1.51 -36.74 2.07
C LYS A 193 -1.82 -36.17 3.46
N ASP A 194 -2.02 -34.86 3.54
CA ASP A 194 -2.32 -34.17 4.79
C ASP A 194 -3.50 -33.21 4.60
N LYS A 195 -4.60 -33.46 5.31
CA LYS A 195 -5.79 -32.58 5.30
C LYS A 195 -5.68 -31.43 6.29
N THR A 196 -4.82 -31.54 7.31
CA THR A 196 -4.69 -30.54 8.38
C THR A 196 -4.03 -29.25 7.88
N CYS A 197 -3.27 -29.32 6.78
CA CYS A 197 -2.62 -28.17 6.14
C CYS A 197 -3.57 -27.01 5.75
N LEU A 198 -4.89 -27.24 5.64
CA LEU A 198 -5.88 -26.19 5.36
C LEU A 198 -5.96 -25.13 6.47
N ALA A 199 -5.82 -25.55 7.73
CA ALA A 199 -5.97 -24.70 8.90
C ALA A 199 -4.63 -24.17 9.42
N HIS A 200 -3.51 -24.66 8.89
CA HIS A 200 -2.19 -24.28 9.39
C HIS A 200 -1.90 -22.81 9.12
N ALA A 201 -1.61 -22.07 10.18
CA ALA A 201 -1.39 -20.64 10.12
C ALA A 201 0.10 -20.31 10.32
N ASP A 202 0.58 -19.27 9.64
CA ASP A 202 1.95 -18.77 9.84
C ASP A 202 2.13 -18.08 11.21
N GLU A 203 3.32 -17.53 11.44
CA GLU A 203 3.66 -16.79 12.66
C GLU A 203 2.69 -15.66 12.99
N ASN A 204 2.03 -15.07 11.99
CA ASN A 204 1.07 -13.98 12.12
C ASN A 204 -0.39 -14.48 12.10
N LYS A 205 -0.62 -15.79 12.28
CA LYS A 205 -1.93 -16.45 12.17
C LYS A 205 -2.59 -16.35 10.78
N ARG A 206 -1.82 -16.15 9.70
CA ARG A 206 -2.37 -16.14 8.34
C ARG A 206 -2.45 -17.56 7.80
N THR A 207 -3.62 -17.94 7.31
CA THR A 207 -3.88 -19.25 6.71
C THR A 207 -3.55 -19.28 5.21
N PRO A 208 -3.52 -20.46 4.56
CA PRO A 208 -3.34 -20.55 3.12
C PRO A 208 -4.40 -19.75 2.35
N LEU A 209 -5.62 -19.64 2.90
CA LEU A 209 -6.69 -18.83 2.32
C LEU A 209 -6.38 -17.33 2.42
N SER A 210 -5.86 -16.84 3.54
CA SER A 210 -5.40 -15.45 3.67
C SER A 210 -4.34 -15.10 2.63
N TRP A 211 -3.35 -15.99 2.44
CA TRP A 211 -2.27 -15.80 1.46
C TRP A 211 -2.76 -15.86 0.01
N ALA A 212 -3.58 -16.86 -0.34
CA ALA A 212 -4.16 -16.95 -1.68
C ALA A 212 -5.07 -15.75 -1.99
N ALA A 213 -5.81 -15.26 -0.98
CA ALA A 213 -6.71 -14.14 -1.13
C ALA A 213 -5.98 -12.80 -1.29
N GLY A 214 -4.98 -12.51 -0.46
CA GLY A 214 -4.17 -11.30 -0.59
C GLY A 214 -3.33 -11.25 -1.87
N ALA A 215 -2.95 -12.41 -2.41
CA ALA A 215 -2.20 -12.49 -3.67
C ALA A 215 -3.10 -12.60 -4.92
N GLY A 216 -4.43 -12.74 -4.76
CA GLY A 216 -5.37 -12.75 -5.88
C GLY A 216 -5.45 -14.07 -6.66
N HIS A 217 -5.02 -15.18 -6.04
CA HIS A 217 -4.90 -16.47 -6.72
C HIS A 217 -6.23 -17.21 -6.80
N VAL A 218 -7.08 -16.80 -7.74
CA VAL A 218 -8.46 -17.29 -7.92
C VAL A 218 -8.58 -18.82 -7.87
N LYS A 219 -7.75 -19.56 -8.61
CA LYS A 219 -7.81 -21.04 -8.65
C LYS A 219 -7.38 -21.69 -7.33
N ALA A 220 -6.44 -21.08 -6.61
CA ALA A 220 -6.03 -21.56 -5.30
C ALA A 220 -7.13 -21.28 -4.27
N THR A 221 -7.72 -20.08 -4.27
CA THR A 221 -8.87 -19.73 -3.42
C THR A 221 -10.06 -20.66 -3.70
N GLU A 222 -10.41 -20.90 -4.96
CA GLU A 222 -11.49 -21.81 -5.35
C GLU A 222 -11.25 -23.24 -4.81
N LEU A 223 -10.03 -23.75 -4.93
CA LEU A 223 -9.67 -25.06 -4.38
C LEU A 223 -9.84 -25.10 -2.85
N LEU A 224 -9.36 -24.07 -2.15
CA LEU A 224 -9.45 -23.98 -0.69
C LEU A 224 -10.92 -23.92 -0.22
N LEU A 225 -11.74 -23.10 -0.87
CA LEU A 225 -13.17 -22.99 -0.56
C LEU A 225 -13.91 -24.30 -0.86
N LYS A 226 -13.61 -24.97 -1.98
CA LYS A 226 -14.18 -26.29 -2.31
C LYS A 226 -13.81 -27.35 -1.27
N ARG A 227 -12.66 -27.21 -0.62
CA ARG A 227 -12.20 -28.08 0.47
C ARG A 227 -12.61 -27.61 1.86
N LYS A 228 -13.55 -26.66 1.95
CA LYS A 228 -14.12 -26.11 3.20
C LYS A 228 -13.06 -25.49 4.12
N ALA A 229 -12.07 -24.80 3.56
CA ALA A 229 -11.19 -23.95 4.36
C ALA A 229 -12.01 -22.89 5.11
N GLU A 230 -11.68 -22.65 6.39
CA GLU A 230 -12.37 -21.66 7.21
C GLU A 230 -12.17 -20.26 6.62
N ILE A 231 -13.27 -19.56 6.37
CA ILE A 231 -13.25 -18.25 5.69
C ILE A 231 -13.13 -17.09 6.68
N ARG A 232 -13.56 -17.29 7.93
CA ARG A 232 -13.56 -16.27 8.99
C ARG A 232 -12.27 -16.25 9.82
N THR A 233 -11.20 -16.89 9.35
CA THR A 233 -9.91 -16.86 10.06
C THR A 233 -9.37 -15.45 10.12
N VAL A 234 -8.84 -15.04 11.27
CA VAL A 234 -8.21 -13.72 11.46
C VAL A 234 -6.72 -13.87 11.73
N ASP A 235 -5.93 -12.95 11.16
CA ASP A 235 -4.51 -12.81 11.48
C ASP A 235 -4.30 -12.09 12.83
N ASP A 236 -3.05 -11.91 13.25
CA ASP A 236 -2.74 -11.21 14.50
C ASP A 236 -3.17 -9.74 14.51
N SER A 237 -3.44 -9.13 13.36
CA SER A 237 -4.02 -7.79 13.25
C SER A 237 -5.55 -7.81 13.27
N GLY A 238 -6.19 -8.98 13.26
CA GLY A 238 -7.64 -9.12 13.16
C GLY A 238 -8.16 -9.14 11.71
N ARG A 239 -7.28 -9.23 10.70
CA ARG A 239 -7.70 -9.19 9.29
C ARG A 239 -8.13 -10.56 8.79
N THR A 240 -9.23 -10.58 8.04
CA THR A 240 -9.74 -11.78 7.36
C THR A 240 -9.13 -11.94 5.96
N PRO A 241 -9.22 -13.12 5.32
CA PRO A 241 -8.92 -13.28 3.90
C PRO A 241 -9.65 -12.26 3.01
N LEU A 242 -10.88 -11.86 3.38
CA LEU A 242 -11.62 -10.83 2.65
C LEU A 242 -10.97 -9.45 2.79
N SER A 243 -10.49 -9.08 3.98
CA SER A 243 -9.75 -7.83 4.20
C SER A 243 -8.52 -7.76 3.28
N TRP A 244 -7.74 -8.85 3.20
CA TRP A 244 -6.57 -8.96 2.33
C TRP A 244 -6.90 -8.85 0.83
N ALA A 245 -7.95 -9.54 0.38
CA ALA A 245 -8.41 -9.46 -1.00
C ALA A 245 -8.94 -8.07 -1.36
N ALA A 246 -9.60 -7.40 -0.41
CA ALA A 246 -10.14 -6.06 -0.59
C ALA A 246 -9.06 -4.99 -0.65
N GLU A 247 -8.01 -5.10 0.17
CA GLU A 247 -6.84 -4.20 0.18
C GLU A 247 -6.10 -4.18 -1.17
N HIS A 248 -6.00 -5.35 -1.81
CA HIS A 248 -5.26 -5.50 -3.07
C HIS A 248 -6.15 -5.49 -4.33
N GLY A 249 -7.48 -5.32 -4.17
CA GLY A 249 -8.38 -5.16 -5.31
C GLY A 249 -8.75 -6.45 -6.06
N HIS A 250 -8.66 -7.61 -5.40
CA HIS A 250 -8.86 -8.90 -6.06
C HIS A 250 -10.35 -9.25 -6.23
N GLU A 251 -11.00 -8.58 -7.17
CA GLU A 251 -12.46 -8.64 -7.45
C GLU A 251 -13.04 -10.07 -7.44
N LYS A 252 -12.44 -10.98 -8.20
CA LYS A 252 -12.92 -12.37 -8.33
C LYS A 252 -12.82 -13.13 -7.00
N VAL A 253 -11.76 -12.89 -6.23
CA VAL A 253 -11.58 -13.53 -4.94
C VAL A 253 -12.57 -12.96 -3.91
N VAL A 254 -12.77 -11.65 -3.89
CA VAL A 254 -13.79 -10.99 -3.07
C VAL A 254 -15.17 -11.61 -3.35
N ALA A 255 -15.55 -11.74 -4.62
CA ALA A 255 -16.83 -12.34 -5.01
C ALA A 255 -16.94 -13.80 -4.52
N MET A 256 -15.88 -14.62 -4.67
CA MET A 256 -15.85 -16.00 -4.17
C MET A 256 -16.00 -16.08 -2.64
N LEU A 257 -15.32 -15.20 -1.89
CA LEU A 257 -15.39 -15.17 -0.43
C LEU A 257 -16.78 -14.74 0.07
N LEU A 258 -17.39 -13.73 -0.56
CA LEU A 258 -18.76 -13.29 -0.23
C LEU A 258 -19.80 -14.36 -0.54
N ASP A 259 -19.67 -15.05 -1.68
CA ASP A 259 -20.55 -16.17 -2.03
C ASP A 259 -20.37 -17.37 -1.07
N GLY A 260 -19.12 -17.67 -0.70
CA GLY A 260 -18.79 -18.68 0.30
C GLY A 260 -19.41 -18.39 1.67
N ASP A 261 -19.40 -17.12 2.10
CA ASP A 261 -20.02 -16.70 3.35
C ASP A 261 -21.54 -16.87 3.34
N LYS A 262 -22.21 -16.44 2.27
CA LYS A 262 -23.66 -16.64 2.10
C LYS A 262 -24.03 -18.11 2.23
N ARG A 263 -23.30 -19.02 1.58
CA ARG A 263 -23.55 -20.47 1.66
C ARG A 263 -23.37 -21.01 3.09
N SER A 264 -22.36 -20.52 3.80
CA SER A 264 -22.08 -20.93 5.19
C SER A 264 -23.20 -20.49 6.15
N GLN A 265 -23.72 -19.27 5.97
CA GLN A 265 -24.79 -18.72 6.81
C GLN A 265 -26.13 -19.47 6.63
N HIS A 266 -26.49 -19.84 5.39
CA HIS A 266 -27.71 -20.63 5.13
C HIS A 266 -27.67 -21.99 5.85
N SER A 267 -26.50 -22.66 5.92
CA SER A 267 -26.38 -23.93 6.63
C SER A 267 -26.50 -23.83 8.16
N ARG A 268 -26.17 -22.67 8.76
CA ARG A 268 -26.28 -22.43 10.21
C ARG A 268 -27.69 -22.02 10.63
N SER A 269 -28.38 -21.24 9.81
CA SER A 269 -29.78 -20.85 10.06
C SER A 269 -30.76 -22.02 10.12
N ALA A 270 -30.42 -23.17 9.52
CA ALA A 270 -31.21 -24.39 9.58
C ALA A 270 -30.91 -25.29 10.81
N SER A 271 -29.82 -25.05 11.54
CA SER A 271 -29.38 -25.87 12.68
C SER A 271 -29.60 -25.24 14.06
N ASN A 272 -29.91 -23.94 14.13
CA ASN A 272 -29.92 -23.20 15.39
C ASN A 272 -31.30 -23.23 16.06
N ASN A 273 -31.63 -24.37 16.68
CA ASN A 273 -32.63 -24.47 17.75
C ASN A 273 -32.00 -24.57 19.16
N ASP A 274 -30.66 -24.53 19.27
CA ASP A 274 -29.95 -24.67 20.55
C ASP A 274 -29.44 -23.31 21.06
N SER A 275 -29.84 -22.96 22.28
CA SER A 275 -29.75 -21.65 22.92
C SER A 275 -28.38 -21.27 23.50
N ASN A 276 -27.27 -21.89 23.06
CA ASN A 276 -25.93 -21.72 23.69
C ASN A 276 -24.78 -21.42 22.72
N THR A 277 -25.04 -20.99 21.49
CA THR A 277 -23.97 -20.54 20.57
C THR A 277 -23.59 -19.07 20.79
N GLU A 278 -22.29 -18.77 20.81
CA GLU A 278 -21.75 -17.39 20.77
C GLU A 278 -22.47 -16.53 19.72
N PRO A 279 -22.69 -15.23 19.97
CA PRO A 279 -23.38 -14.35 19.03
C PRO A 279 -22.67 -14.35 17.67
N ASP A 280 -23.41 -14.61 16.60
CA ASP A 280 -22.90 -14.60 15.23
C ASP A 280 -22.18 -13.26 14.96
N PRO A 281 -20.87 -13.24 14.63
CA PRO A 281 -20.14 -12.02 14.34
C PRO A 281 -20.66 -11.27 13.09
N GLY A 282 -21.67 -11.83 12.41
CA GLY A 282 -22.33 -11.25 11.26
C GLY A 282 -21.60 -11.59 9.96
N PRO A 283 -21.97 -10.92 8.85
CA PRO A 283 -21.33 -11.15 7.55
C PRO A 283 -19.81 -10.94 7.60
N ILE A 284 -19.04 -11.76 6.86
CA ILE A 284 -17.57 -11.64 6.80
C ILE A 284 -17.11 -10.24 6.35
N ALA A 285 -17.95 -9.54 5.58
CA ALA A 285 -17.70 -8.16 5.13
C ALA A 285 -17.68 -7.12 6.26
N ASN A 286 -18.16 -7.48 7.45
CA ASN A 286 -18.31 -6.57 8.60
C ASN A 286 -17.27 -6.86 9.68
N ILE A 287 -16.46 -7.91 9.51
CA ILE A 287 -15.40 -8.24 10.45
C ILE A 287 -14.33 -7.16 10.35
N LYS A 288 -14.13 -6.47 11.46
CA LYS A 288 -13.16 -5.40 11.60
C LYS A 288 -11.86 -5.93 12.19
N ASP A 289 -10.75 -5.33 11.75
CA ASP A 289 -9.45 -5.60 12.35
C ASP A 289 -9.29 -4.85 13.69
N LYS A 290 -8.12 -4.97 14.34
CA LYS A 290 -7.81 -4.28 15.61
C LYS A 290 -7.80 -2.75 15.50
N THR A 291 -7.76 -2.20 14.30
CA THR A 291 -7.84 -0.76 14.01
C THR A 291 -9.26 -0.32 13.61
N ASN A 292 -10.26 -1.18 13.82
CA ASN A 292 -11.63 -1.01 13.36
C ASN A 292 -11.80 -0.90 11.83
N GLN A 293 -10.82 -1.31 11.03
CA GLN A 293 -10.91 -1.30 9.58
C GLN A 293 -11.68 -2.53 9.08
N ALA A 294 -12.86 -2.29 8.51
CA ALA A 294 -13.61 -3.26 7.71
C ALA A 294 -13.02 -3.38 6.28
N PRO A 295 -13.24 -4.51 5.57
CA PRO A 295 -12.78 -4.72 4.20
C PRO A 295 -13.09 -3.57 3.23
N ILE A 296 -14.23 -2.91 3.38
CA ILE A 296 -14.63 -1.78 2.53
C ILE A 296 -13.73 -0.55 2.69
N LEU A 297 -13.17 -0.31 3.89
CA LEU A 297 -12.22 0.80 4.11
C LEU A 297 -10.93 0.56 3.34
N TYR A 298 -10.39 -0.67 3.36
CA TYR A 298 -9.20 -1.01 2.58
C TYR A 298 -9.42 -0.84 1.07
N ALA A 299 -10.58 -1.28 0.57
CA ALA A 299 -10.93 -1.14 -0.84
C ALA A 299 -11.07 0.35 -1.24
N ALA A 300 -11.72 1.15 -0.39
CA ALA A 300 -11.92 2.57 -0.65
C ALA A 300 -10.61 3.39 -0.56
N LYS A 301 -9.77 3.11 0.43
CA LYS A 301 -8.45 3.74 0.60
C LYS A 301 -7.52 3.48 -0.59
N ASN A 302 -7.59 2.30 -1.17
CA ASN A 302 -6.74 1.89 -2.30
C ASN A 302 -7.38 2.11 -3.69
N GLY A 303 -8.62 2.63 -3.76
CA GLY A 303 -9.24 3.02 -5.04
C GLY A 303 -9.90 1.88 -5.82
N HIS A 304 -10.20 0.76 -5.17
CA HIS A 304 -10.74 -0.45 -5.81
C HIS A 304 -12.26 -0.38 -6.00
N ASP A 305 -12.72 0.42 -6.96
CA ASP A 305 -14.15 0.72 -7.18
C ASP A 305 -15.03 -0.52 -7.37
N LYS A 306 -14.56 -1.53 -8.10
CA LYS A 306 -15.33 -2.75 -8.32
C LYS A 306 -15.45 -3.61 -7.07
N VAL A 307 -14.41 -3.66 -6.23
CA VAL A 307 -14.47 -4.31 -4.92
C VAL A 307 -15.45 -3.57 -4.02
N VAL A 308 -15.38 -2.23 -3.99
CA VAL A 308 -16.33 -1.40 -3.25
C VAL A 308 -17.77 -1.66 -3.71
N LYS A 309 -18.02 -1.70 -5.02
CA LYS A 309 -19.33 -2.07 -5.59
C LYS A 309 -19.77 -3.46 -5.14
N LEU A 310 -18.90 -4.47 -5.21
CA LEU A 310 -19.23 -5.84 -4.77
C LEU A 310 -19.63 -5.90 -3.30
N LEU A 311 -18.88 -5.22 -2.43
CA LEU A 311 -19.13 -5.17 -0.99
C LEU A 311 -20.42 -4.41 -0.66
N ILE A 312 -20.71 -3.33 -1.39
CA ILE A 312 -21.95 -2.58 -1.26
C ILE A 312 -23.16 -3.42 -1.72
N TYR A 313 -23.08 -4.03 -2.91
CA TYR A 313 -24.19 -4.79 -3.49
C TYR A 313 -24.48 -6.10 -2.77
N SER A 314 -23.52 -6.63 -2.00
CA SER A 314 -23.81 -7.76 -1.12
C SER A 314 -24.73 -7.40 0.06
N ARG A 315 -25.04 -6.11 0.28
CA ARG A 315 -25.86 -5.57 1.41
C ARG A 315 -25.31 -5.99 2.78
N THR A 316 -24.00 -6.21 2.87
CA THR A 316 -23.37 -6.76 4.08
C THR A 316 -22.73 -5.69 4.97
N PRO A 317 -21.80 -4.82 4.50
CA PRO A 317 -21.12 -3.87 5.38
C PRO A 317 -21.90 -2.58 5.57
N SER A 318 -21.74 -1.99 6.76
CA SER A 318 -22.13 -0.60 7.00
C SER A 318 -21.21 0.30 6.17
N THR A 319 -21.80 1.12 5.31
CA THR A 319 -21.04 2.06 4.46
C THR A 319 -20.44 3.22 5.24
N ASP A 320 -20.84 3.38 6.51
CA ASP A 320 -20.35 4.39 7.44
C ASP A 320 -19.46 3.80 8.55
N ASP A 321 -19.02 2.54 8.39
CA ASP A 321 -18.03 1.96 9.30
C ASP A 321 -16.78 2.85 9.33
N ALA A 322 -16.42 3.30 10.52
CA ALA A 322 -15.25 4.11 10.75
C ALA A 322 -14.12 3.27 11.34
N ASP A 323 -12.88 3.59 10.97
CA ASP A 323 -11.69 3.09 11.67
C ASP A 323 -11.49 3.81 13.02
N ASN A 324 -10.40 3.50 13.70
CA ASN A 324 -10.02 4.13 14.97
C ASN A 324 -9.84 5.65 14.86
N ASP A 325 -9.54 6.18 13.68
CA ASP A 325 -9.39 7.62 13.44
C ASP A 325 -10.74 8.28 13.16
N GLY A 326 -11.84 7.52 13.14
CA GLY A 326 -13.18 8.02 12.81
C GLY A 326 -13.40 8.14 11.29
N ARG A 327 -12.49 7.66 10.45
CA ARG A 327 -12.56 7.82 9.00
C ARG A 327 -13.44 6.74 8.36
N THR A 328 -14.35 7.17 7.50
CA THR A 328 -15.25 6.31 6.73
C THR A 328 -14.63 5.92 5.38
N PRO A 329 -15.21 4.94 4.65
CA PRO A 329 -14.81 4.66 3.27
C PRO A 329 -14.86 5.92 2.38
N LEU A 330 -15.87 6.77 2.57
CA LEU A 330 -16.01 8.01 1.82
C LEU A 330 -14.88 9.01 2.14
N SER A 331 -14.51 9.18 3.42
CA SER A 331 -13.41 10.09 3.77
C SER A 331 -12.06 9.59 3.28
N TRP A 332 -11.80 8.28 3.32
CA TRP A 332 -10.60 7.69 2.72
C TRP A 332 -10.53 7.87 1.20
N ALA A 333 -11.62 7.53 0.50
CA ALA A 333 -11.69 7.71 -0.95
C ALA A 333 -11.50 9.18 -1.34
N ALA A 334 -12.09 10.09 -0.55
CA ALA A 334 -11.98 11.52 -0.80
C ALA A 334 -10.59 12.09 -0.52
N SER A 335 -9.94 11.68 0.57
CA SER A 335 -8.57 12.06 0.91
C SER A 335 -7.54 11.57 -0.12
N LYS A 336 -7.78 10.41 -0.74
CA LYS A 336 -6.88 9.82 -1.76
C LYS A 336 -7.24 10.20 -3.20
N GLY A 337 -8.36 10.88 -3.42
CA GLY A 337 -8.77 11.35 -4.74
C GLY A 337 -9.40 10.29 -5.64
N HIS A 338 -9.92 9.20 -5.07
CA HIS A 338 -10.51 8.08 -5.80
C HIS A 338 -11.95 8.39 -6.25
N ASP A 339 -12.10 9.22 -7.27
CA ASP A 339 -13.39 9.63 -7.86
C ASP A 339 -14.24 8.44 -8.34
N ASN A 340 -13.58 7.39 -8.87
CA ASN A 340 -14.18 6.12 -9.26
C ASN A 340 -14.85 5.37 -8.10
N VAL A 341 -14.41 5.58 -6.86
CA VAL A 341 -14.97 5.00 -5.63
C VAL A 341 -16.04 5.91 -5.02
N VAL A 342 -15.81 7.23 -5.01
CA VAL A 342 -16.74 8.22 -4.44
C VAL A 342 -18.11 8.14 -5.12
N GLY A 343 -18.15 8.01 -6.44
CA GLY A 343 -19.42 7.92 -7.19
C GLY A 343 -20.31 6.76 -6.72
N PRO A 344 -19.83 5.51 -6.74
CA PRO A 344 -20.54 4.35 -6.21
C PRO A 344 -20.99 4.49 -4.76
N LEU A 345 -20.17 5.10 -3.88
CA LEU A 345 -20.55 5.35 -2.49
C LEU A 345 -21.72 6.34 -2.39
N LEU A 346 -21.75 7.39 -3.21
CA LEU A 346 -22.82 8.39 -3.22
C LEU A 346 -24.10 7.91 -3.93
N GLN A 347 -24.00 7.01 -4.91
CA GLN A 347 -25.13 6.52 -5.71
C GLN A 347 -26.09 5.58 -4.97
N LEU A 348 -25.78 5.17 -3.74
CA LEU A 348 -26.57 4.25 -2.91
C LEU A 348 -27.94 4.78 -2.43
N ASN A 349 -28.36 5.92 -2.96
CA ASN A 349 -29.52 6.73 -2.58
C ASN A 349 -30.91 6.11 -2.83
N ARG A 350 -31.05 4.78 -2.73
CA ARG A 350 -32.38 4.17 -2.57
C ARG A 350 -32.58 3.44 -1.24
N PHE A 351 -31.55 2.94 -0.54
CA PHE A 351 -31.77 2.17 0.70
C PHE A 351 -30.65 2.20 1.77
N SER A 352 -29.46 2.79 1.53
CA SER A 352 -28.41 2.88 2.57
C SER A 352 -27.89 4.31 2.67
N GLY A 353 -28.21 4.98 3.78
CA GLY A 353 -27.84 6.37 4.04
C GLY A 353 -26.37 6.50 4.42
N VAL A 354 -25.49 6.69 3.43
CA VAL A 354 -24.13 7.19 3.67
C VAL A 354 -24.23 8.59 4.24
N ASP A 355 -23.67 8.81 5.42
CA ASP A 355 -23.52 10.15 5.98
C ASP A 355 -22.34 10.86 5.31
N VAL A 356 -22.67 11.68 4.29
CA VAL A 356 -21.69 12.47 3.53
C VAL A 356 -20.99 13.54 4.37
N ASN A 357 -21.54 13.90 5.53
CA ASN A 357 -21.01 14.91 6.44
C ASN A 357 -20.36 14.29 7.70
N LYS A 358 -20.20 12.97 7.74
CA LYS A 358 -19.58 12.29 8.88
C LYS A 358 -18.16 12.80 9.12
N LYS A 359 -17.89 13.13 10.37
CA LYS A 359 -16.61 13.67 10.84
C LYS A 359 -15.73 12.56 11.38
N ASP A 360 -14.44 12.68 11.11
CA ASP A 360 -13.41 11.90 11.79
C ASP A 360 -13.03 12.53 13.15
N ASN A 361 -12.04 11.94 13.84
CA ASN A 361 -11.59 12.41 15.15
C ASN A 361 -10.92 13.80 15.10
N GLU A 362 -10.50 14.27 13.92
CA GLU A 362 -9.96 15.62 13.69
C GLU A 362 -11.07 16.62 13.28
N HIS A 363 -12.33 16.18 13.33
CA HIS A 363 -13.51 16.90 12.85
C HIS A 363 -13.50 17.21 11.34
N GLU A 364 -12.69 16.47 10.57
CA GLU A 364 -12.64 16.57 9.11
C GLU A 364 -13.72 15.68 8.47
N THR A 365 -14.30 16.16 7.37
CA THR A 365 -15.26 15.42 6.52
C THR A 365 -14.61 15.00 5.21
N ALA A 366 -15.30 14.17 4.43
CA ALA A 366 -14.85 13.82 3.08
C ALA A 366 -14.59 15.07 2.21
N LEU A 367 -15.42 16.11 2.33
CA LEU A 367 -15.26 17.35 1.58
C LEU A 367 -14.01 18.13 2.03
N SER A 368 -13.75 18.22 3.34
CA SER A 368 -12.55 18.92 3.83
C SER A 368 -11.28 18.19 3.42
N TRP A 369 -11.25 16.86 3.50
CA TRP A 369 -10.12 16.06 3.02
C TRP A 369 -9.88 16.24 1.51
N ALA A 370 -10.93 16.18 0.68
CA ALA A 370 -10.79 16.38 -0.76
C ALA A 370 -10.30 17.79 -1.12
N ALA A 371 -10.80 18.81 -0.42
CA ALA A 371 -10.40 20.20 -0.62
C ALA A 371 -8.95 20.46 -0.17
N LYS A 372 -8.56 19.90 0.98
CA LYS A 372 -7.20 19.96 1.54
C LYS A 372 -6.20 19.30 0.59
N GLU A 373 -6.47 18.08 0.15
CA GLU A 373 -5.54 17.27 -0.67
C GLU A 373 -5.57 17.61 -2.18
N GLY A 374 -6.44 18.53 -2.63
CA GLY A 374 -6.41 19.01 -4.01
C GLY A 374 -7.22 18.19 -5.01
N HIS A 375 -8.17 17.38 -4.55
CA HIS A 375 -8.93 16.46 -5.40
C HIS A 375 -10.17 17.09 -6.01
N ARG A 376 -9.96 17.93 -7.03
CA ARG A 376 -11.02 18.73 -7.69
C ARG A 376 -12.26 17.92 -8.05
N ARG A 377 -12.10 16.80 -8.76
CA ARG A 377 -13.25 16.02 -9.22
C ARG A 377 -14.08 15.44 -8.07
N VAL A 378 -13.43 15.04 -6.99
CA VAL A 378 -14.12 14.59 -5.77
C VAL A 378 -14.86 15.75 -5.10
N VAL A 379 -14.25 16.93 -5.01
CA VAL A 379 -14.92 18.15 -4.51
C VAL A 379 -16.18 18.43 -5.32
N TRP A 380 -16.08 18.44 -6.65
CA TRP A 380 -17.25 18.63 -7.53
C TRP A 380 -18.36 17.61 -7.27
N MET A 381 -18.01 16.32 -7.11
CA MET A 381 -18.99 15.26 -6.83
C MET A 381 -19.68 15.43 -5.48
N LEU A 382 -18.93 15.80 -4.43
CA LEU A 382 -19.45 16.00 -3.08
C LEU A 382 -20.28 17.29 -2.98
N SER A 383 -19.80 18.40 -3.55
CA SER A 383 -20.50 19.69 -3.59
C SER A 383 -21.83 19.62 -4.33
N GLY A 384 -21.97 18.72 -5.32
CA GLY A 384 -23.22 18.50 -6.03
C GLY A 384 -24.23 17.63 -5.27
N HIS A 385 -23.86 17.02 -4.15
CA HIS A 385 -24.74 16.10 -3.42
C HIS A 385 -25.77 16.87 -2.57
N PRO A 386 -27.08 16.53 -2.62
CA PRO A 386 -28.14 17.35 -2.02
C PRO A 386 -28.09 17.46 -0.49
N LYS A 387 -27.45 16.50 0.18
CA LYS A 387 -27.29 16.46 1.65
C LYS A 387 -25.96 17.06 2.12
N ILE A 388 -25.12 17.57 1.22
CA ILE A 388 -23.82 18.11 1.63
C ILE A 388 -24.02 19.37 2.47
N GLU A 389 -23.32 19.45 3.59
CA GLU A 389 -23.29 20.63 4.44
C GLU A 389 -21.87 21.21 4.43
N PRO A 390 -21.55 22.12 3.50
CA PRO A 390 -20.16 22.52 3.23
C PRO A 390 -19.50 23.27 4.39
N ASN A 391 -20.30 23.80 5.33
CA ASN A 391 -19.81 24.52 6.51
C ASN A 391 -19.88 23.68 7.80
N HIS A 392 -20.45 22.48 7.74
CA HIS A 392 -20.66 21.63 8.91
C HIS A 392 -19.33 21.11 9.48
N ALA A 393 -18.35 20.88 8.60
CA ALA A 393 -17.01 20.50 8.95
C ALA A 393 -16.21 21.73 9.40
N ARG A 394 -15.92 21.80 10.68
CA ARG A 394 -14.92 22.68 11.25
C ARG A 394 -13.84 21.78 11.81
N THR A 395 -12.64 21.84 11.24
CA THR A 395 -11.48 21.12 11.79
C THR A 395 -11.22 21.55 13.24
N LEU A 396 -10.29 20.93 13.94
CA LEU A 396 -9.84 21.40 15.27
C LEU A 396 -9.49 22.90 15.29
N ASP A 397 -8.92 23.42 14.18
CA ASP A 397 -8.61 24.85 14.00
C ASP A 397 -9.80 25.68 13.50
N LYS A 398 -11.02 25.14 13.55
CA LYS A 398 -12.25 25.75 13.02
C LYS A 398 -12.21 26.08 11.52
N ARG A 399 -11.33 25.42 10.75
CA ARG A 399 -11.19 25.64 9.30
C ARG A 399 -12.29 24.93 8.52
N THR A 400 -12.83 25.60 7.50
CA THR A 400 -13.76 25.02 6.51
C THR A 400 -13.01 24.46 5.31
N ALA A 401 -13.68 23.66 4.47
CA ALA A 401 -13.12 23.17 3.20
C ALA A 401 -12.61 24.32 2.29
N LEU A 402 -13.33 25.45 2.27
CA LEU A 402 -12.93 26.65 1.53
C LEU A 402 -11.62 27.24 2.07
N SER A 403 -11.51 27.36 3.40
CA SER A 403 -10.29 27.90 4.04
C SER A 403 -9.07 27.00 3.82
N LEU A 404 -9.25 25.67 3.83
CA LEU A 404 -8.18 24.69 3.57
C LEU A 404 -7.70 24.76 2.12
N ALA A 405 -8.63 24.86 1.16
CA ALA A 405 -8.29 25.01 -0.26
C ALA A 405 -7.59 26.33 -0.54
N ALA A 406 -7.99 27.41 0.14
CA ALA A 406 -7.39 28.73 -0.01
C ALA A 406 -5.96 28.78 0.53
N ASP A 407 -5.71 28.21 1.71
CA ASP A 407 -4.38 28.08 2.35
C ASP A 407 -3.37 27.34 1.44
N ARG A 408 -3.85 26.32 0.71
CA ARG A 408 -3.03 25.54 -0.24
C ARG A 408 -2.95 26.15 -1.64
N GLY A 409 -3.62 27.25 -1.92
CA GLY A 409 -3.57 27.92 -3.23
C GLY A 409 -4.35 27.21 -4.35
N LEU A 410 -5.35 26.39 -4.00
CA LEU A 410 -6.10 25.55 -4.93
C LEU A 410 -7.26 26.31 -5.59
N HIS A 411 -6.93 27.32 -6.41
CA HIS A 411 -7.90 28.24 -7.03
C HIS A 411 -9.04 27.56 -7.81
N THR A 412 -8.82 26.40 -8.44
CA THR A 412 -9.87 25.65 -9.16
C THR A 412 -10.89 25.04 -8.21
N ILE A 413 -10.44 24.48 -7.08
CA ILE A 413 -11.30 23.94 -6.02
C ILE A 413 -12.04 25.06 -5.31
N VAL A 414 -11.35 26.18 -5.02
CA VAL A 414 -11.98 27.37 -4.44
C VAL A 414 -13.14 27.85 -5.32
N LYS A 415 -12.94 27.91 -6.65
CA LYS A 415 -14.01 28.27 -7.60
C LYS A 415 -15.20 27.32 -7.52
N GLU A 416 -14.97 26.01 -7.41
CA GLU A 416 -16.03 25.01 -7.29
C GLU A 416 -16.77 25.12 -5.94
N LEU A 417 -16.04 25.32 -4.83
CA LEU A 417 -16.61 25.48 -3.50
C LEU A 417 -17.46 26.77 -3.40
N LEU A 418 -17.02 27.88 -3.99
CA LEU A 418 -17.80 29.12 -4.06
C LEU A 418 -19.11 28.97 -4.84
N SER A 419 -19.16 28.02 -5.77
CA SER A 419 -20.38 27.67 -6.52
C SER A 419 -21.31 26.74 -5.74
N THR A 420 -20.88 26.24 -4.57
CA THR A 420 -21.67 25.32 -3.74
C THR A 420 -22.73 26.09 -2.96
N LYS A 421 -23.95 25.55 -2.90
CA LYS A 421 -25.06 26.17 -2.19
C LYS A 421 -24.76 26.29 -0.69
N ASN A 422 -25.11 27.43 -0.08
CA ASN A 422 -24.95 27.71 1.35
C ASN A 422 -23.50 27.67 1.86
N ILE A 423 -22.48 27.89 1.02
CA ILE A 423 -21.09 28.03 1.48
C ILE A 423 -20.92 29.34 2.29
N ASP A 424 -20.32 29.25 3.47
CA ASP A 424 -19.90 30.41 4.27
C ASP A 424 -18.53 30.87 3.76
N LYS A 425 -18.55 31.96 2.98
CA LYS A 425 -17.37 32.50 2.30
C LYS A 425 -16.38 33.15 3.27
N ASP A 426 -16.89 33.64 4.39
CA ASP A 426 -16.18 34.50 5.33
C ASP A 426 -15.95 33.81 6.69
N ALA A 427 -16.10 32.48 6.69
CA ALA A 427 -15.87 31.64 7.85
C ALA A 427 -14.46 31.87 8.43
N LYS A 428 -14.41 32.17 9.74
CA LYS A 428 -13.18 32.39 10.49
C LYS A 428 -12.64 31.10 11.11
N ASP A 429 -11.33 30.91 10.98
CA ASP A 429 -10.59 29.88 11.72
C ASP A 429 -10.34 30.28 13.19
N ALA A 430 -9.66 29.43 13.96
CA ALA A 430 -9.35 29.66 15.37
C ALA A 430 -8.44 30.89 15.61
N LYS A 431 -7.74 31.37 14.58
CA LYS A 431 -6.90 32.58 14.60
C LYS A 431 -7.62 33.80 14.02
N ASN A 432 -8.95 33.71 13.83
CA ASN A 432 -9.79 34.73 13.18
C ASN A 432 -9.43 35.02 11.71
N LYS A 433 -8.76 34.10 11.01
CA LYS A 433 -8.41 34.26 9.59
C LYS A 433 -9.51 33.72 8.68
N THR A 434 -9.84 34.44 7.62
CA THR A 434 -10.74 33.98 6.56
C THR A 434 -9.97 33.25 5.46
N ALA A 435 -10.69 32.59 4.55
CA ALA A 435 -10.09 31.96 3.37
C ALA A 435 -9.27 32.95 2.53
N LEU A 436 -9.74 34.20 2.39
CA LEU A 436 -9.04 35.26 1.67
C LEU A 436 -7.67 35.57 2.29
N MET A 437 -7.61 35.62 3.62
CA MET A 437 -6.38 35.93 4.35
C MET A 437 -5.38 34.79 4.28
N LEU A 438 -5.85 33.55 4.38
CA LEU A 438 -4.98 32.37 4.19
C LEU A 438 -4.40 32.34 2.77
N ALA A 439 -5.19 32.69 1.75
CA ALA A 439 -4.68 32.83 0.39
C ALA A 439 -3.64 33.97 0.26
N TYR A 440 -3.84 35.08 0.96
CA TYR A 440 -2.91 36.21 0.98
C TYR A 440 -1.58 35.85 1.66
N GLU A 441 -1.62 35.29 2.87
CA GLU A 441 -0.42 34.86 3.62
C GLU A 441 0.36 33.77 2.87
N GLY A 442 -0.35 32.85 2.23
CA GLY A 442 0.24 31.83 1.34
C GLY A 442 0.77 32.38 0.01
N LYS A 443 0.64 33.69 -0.26
CA LYS A 443 1.04 34.39 -1.49
C LYS A 443 0.36 33.85 -2.76
N HIS A 444 -0.86 33.33 -2.61
CA HIS A 444 -1.63 32.67 -3.68
C HIS A 444 -2.46 33.66 -4.49
N LYS A 445 -1.81 34.49 -5.32
CA LYS A 445 -2.46 35.59 -6.07
C LYS A 445 -3.68 35.16 -6.89
N LYS A 446 -3.61 34.02 -7.59
CA LYS A 446 -4.75 33.50 -8.39
C LYS A 446 -5.94 33.13 -7.52
N THR A 447 -5.68 32.51 -6.37
CA THR A 447 -6.71 32.10 -5.41
C THR A 447 -7.35 33.31 -4.75
N MET A 448 -6.54 34.31 -4.37
CA MET A 448 -7.02 35.59 -3.86
C MET A 448 -7.97 36.26 -4.86
N LYS A 449 -7.58 36.32 -6.15
CA LYS A 449 -8.45 36.86 -7.20
C LYS A 449 -9.78 36.09 -7.29
N VAL A 450 -9.75 34.75 -7.34
CA VAL A 450 -10.97 33.93 -7.41
C VAL A 450 -11.89 34.13 -6.20
N LEU A 451 -11.33 34.31 -5.00
CA LEU A 451 -12.11 34.60 -3.78
C LEU A 451 -12.80 35.96 -3.87
N ILE A 452 -12.06 37.00 -4.26
CA ILE A 452 -12.58 38.36 -4.44
C ILE A 452 -13.67 38.40 -5.52
N ASP A 453 -13.41 37.80 -6.69
CA ASP A 453 -14.39 37.65 -7.78
C ASP A 453 -15.64 36.86 -7.31
N GLY A 454 -15.47 35.98 -6.31
CA GLY A 454 -16.52 35.20 -5.66
C GLY A 454 -17.38 35.98 -4.68
N GLY A 455 -17.08 37.26 -4.41
CA GLY A 455 -17.82 38.11 -3.48
C GLY A 455 -17.66 37.70 -2.03
N VAL A 456 -16.42 37.52 -1.58
CA VAL A 456 -16.04 37.48 -0.16
C VAL A 456 -16.11 38.89 0.44
N ASP A 457 -16.35 39.00 1.73
CA ASP A 457 -16.29 40.26 2.45
C ASP A 457 -14.82 40.69 2.65
N LEU A 458 -14.48 41.89 2.16
CA LEU A 458 -13.13 42.46 2.25
C LEU A 458 -12.87 43.15 3.60
N GLU A 459 -13.94 43.45 4.34
CA GLU A 459 -13.89 44.25 5.58
C GLU A 459 -13.86 43.42 6.85
N VAL A 460 -13.71 42.09 6.69
CA VAL A 460 -13.63 41.17 7.82
C VAL A 460 -12.41 41.49 8.69
N ARG A 461 -12.65 41.77 9.97
CA ARG A 461 -11.60 42.11 10.95
C ARG A 461 -10.89 40.89 11.54
N LEU A 462 -9.57 41.00 11.63
CA LEU A 462 -8.57 39.99 12.05
C LEU A 462 -8.15 40.05 13.53
N SER A 463 -7.11 39.26 13.88
CA SER A 463 -6.20 39.55 14.99
C SER A 463 -5.61 40.96 14.86
N GLU A 464 -5.53 41.70 15.97
CA GLU A 464 -5.21 43.14 16.00
C GLU A 464 -6.23 44.05 15.30
N ASN A 465 -7.42 43.55 14.92
CA ASN A 465 -8.51 44.31 14.29
C ASN A 465 -8.15 45.00 12.95
N MET A 466 -7.18 44.44 12.21
CA MET A 466 -6.83 44.91 10.86
C MET A 466 -7.77 44.33 9.78
N THR A 467 -8.01 45.08 8.70
CA THR A 467 -8.58 44.55 7.45
C THR A 467 -7.49 43.95 6.56
N ILE A 468 -7.86 43.21 5.52
CA ILE A 468 -6.87 42.65 4.58
C ILE A 468 -6.11 43.75 3.83
N LEU A 469 -6.75 44.88 3.56
CA LEU A 469 -6.10 46.04 2.92
C LEU A 469 -5.05 46.65 3.83
N MET A 470 -5.33 46.81 5.14
CA MET A 470 -4.34 47.28 6.11
C MET A 470 -3.14 46.34 6.21
N LEU A 471 -3.38 45.03 6.21
CA LEU A 471 -2.31 44.03 6.23
C LEU A 471 -1.45 44.10 4.97
N ALA A 472 -2.08 44.17 3.78
CA ALA A 472 -1.36 44.30 2.52
C ALA A 472 -0.55 45.61 2.42
N ALA A 473 -1.06 46.69 3.01
CA ALA A 473 -0.37 47.96 3.08
C ALA A 473 0.81 47.95 4.07
N LYS A 474 0.66 47.29 5.21
CA LYS A 474 1.74 47.08 6.20
C LYS A 474 2.90 46.26 5.64
N GLU A 475 2.63 45.30 4.76
CA GLU A 475 3.64 44.43 4.13
C GLU A 475 4.18 44.97 2.79
N GLY A 476 3.62 46.06 2.26
CA GLY A 476 4.10 46.67 1.01
C GLY A 476 3.69 45.93 -0.27
N ASN A 477 2.58 45.17 -0.26
CA ASN A 477 2.18 44.32 -1.38
C ASN A 477 1.34 45.09 -2.43
N ASN A 478 2.03 45.84 -3.30
CA ASN A 478 1.43 46.66 -4.37
C ASN A 478 0.37 45.92 -5.21
N THR A 479 0.62 44.65 -5.55
CA THR A 479 -0.29 43.89 -6.42
C THR A 479 -1.60 43.54 -5.72
N SER A 480 -1.53 43.26 -4.41
CA SER A 480 -2.71 42.88 -3.63
C SER A 480 -3.50 44.11 -3.21
N VAL A 481 -2.82 45.20 -2.86
CA VAL A 481 -3.44 46.51 -2.60
C VAL A 481 -4.25 46.98 -3.82
N GLN A 482 -3.64 46.96 -5.01
CA GLN A 482 -4.34 47.35 -6.24
C GLN A 482 -5.58 46.47 -6.48
N LEU A 483 -5.43 45.15 -6.35
CA LEU A 483 -6.53 44.21 -6.54
C LEU A 483 -7.69 44.47 -5.56
N LEU A 484 -7.40 44.76 -4.29
CA LEU A 484 -8.41 45.03 -3.27
C LEU A 484 -9.14 46.37 -3.53
N ILE A 485 -8.40 47.42 -3.91
CA ILE A 485 -8.97 48.72 -4.28
C ILE A 485 -9.89 48.58 -5.49
N ASP A 486 -9.46 47.85 -6.53
CA ASP A 486 -10.24 47.66 -7.76
C ASP A 486 -11.58 46.95 -7.50
N HIS A 487 -11.68 46.20 -6.40
CA HIS A 487 -12.90 45.48 -5.98
C HIS A 487 -13.64 46.15 -4.82
N GLY A 488 -13.30 47.41 -4.50
CA GLY A 488 -14.07 48.24 -3.59
C GLY A 488 -13.79 48.05 -2.10
N ALA A 489 -12.59 47.59 -1.72
CA ALA A 489 -12.16 47.59 -0.33
C ALA A 489 -12.18 49.02 0.25
N ASP A 490 -12.62 49.16 1.50
CA ASP A 490 -12.69 50.45 2.18
C ASP A 490 -11.29 50.96 2.53
N ILE A 491 -10.84 51.99 1.78
CA ILE A 491 -9.54 52.63 1.96
C ILE A 491 -9.48 53.51 3.22
N PHE A 492 -10.63 53.84 3.81
CA PHE A 492 -10.75 54.68 5.02
C PHE A 492 -11.04 53.87 6.28
N ALA A 493 -11.19 52.55 6.18
CA ALA A 493 -11.39 51.69 7.33
C ALA A 493 -10.34 51.99 8.42
N GLU A 494 -10.80 52.16 9.66
CA GLU A 494 -9.96 52.39 10.83
C GLU A 494 -9.73 51.11 11.61
N ASN A 495 -8.54 50.94 12.17
CA ASN A 495 -8.29 49.85 13.11
C ASN A 495 -9.08 50.10 14.40
N ALA A 496 -9.89 49.12 14.81
CA ALA A 496 -10.74 49.26 15.98
C ALA A 496 -9.99 49.44 17.31
N LYS A 497 -8.70 49.05 17.39
CA LYS A 497 -7.85 49.25 18.58
C LYS A 497 -7.08 50.58 18.55
N ASP A 498 -6.84 51.12 17.37
CA ASP A 498 -6.05 52.33 17.16
C ASP A 498 -6.66 53.07 15.97
N LYS A 499 -7.60 53.98 16.27
CA LYS A 499 -8.40 54.69 15.26
C LYS A 499 -7.53 55.50 14.29
N ASP A 500 -6.31 55.84 14.67
CA ASP A 500 -5.37 56.57 13.83
C ASP A 500 -4.67 55.68 12.78
N ARG A 501 -4.87 54.35 12.83
CA ARG A 501 -4.24 53.40 11.91
C ARG A 501 -5.18 52.96 10.79
N THR A 502 -5.10 53.68 9.67
CA THR A 502 -5.67 53.29 8.37
C THR A 502 -4.64 52.56 7.51
N ALA A 503 -5.08 51.96 6.39
CA ALA A 503 -4.17 51.33 5.42
C ALA A 503 -3.07 52.29 4.93
N MET A 504 -3.42 53.57 4.70
CA MET A 504 -2.46 54.61 4.32
C MET A 504 -1.44 54.87 5.43
N ARG A 505 -1.89 54.93 6.69
CA ARG A 505 -0.98 55.13 7.83
C ARG A 505 -0.01 53.97 7.99
N TYR A 506 -0.46 52.73 7.79
CA TYR A 506 0.42 51.56 7.80
C TYR A 506 1.46 51.60 6.66
N ALA A 507 1.08 52.03 5.45
CA ALA A 507 2.04 52.17 4.34
C ALA A 507 3.13 53.22 4.64
N ILE A 508 2.74 54.37 5.21
CA ILE A 508 3.68 55.45 5.59
C ILE A 508 4.64 54.99 6.69
N LEU A 509 4.12 54.36 7.76
CA LEU A 509 4.92 53.94 8.90
C LEU A 509 5.96 52.85 8.55
N ASN A 510 5.72 52.07 7.50
CA ASN A 510 6.62 51.01 7.03
C ASN A 510 7.39 51.41 5.75
N GLU A 511 7.37 52.70 5.38
CA GLU A 511 8.14 53.26 4.26
C GLU A 511 7.83 52.62 2.89
N HIS A 512 6.57 52.24 2.65
CA HIS A 512 6.12 51.62 1.40
C HIS A 512 5.56 52.66 0.41
N GLU A 513 6.45 53.46 -0.18
CA GLU A 513 6.11 54.60 -1.07
C GLU A 513 5.22 54.21 -2.26
N SER A 514 5.45 53.04 -2.87
CA SER A 514 4.62 52.56 -3.98
C SER A 514 3.18 52.26 -3.57
N VAL A 515 2.96 51.72 -2.37
CA VAL A 515 1.60 51.46 -1.83
C VAL A 515 0.93 52.78 -1.46
N GLU A 516 1.68 53.71 -0.88
CA GLU A 516 1.19 55.04 -0.53
C GLU A 516 0.66 55.78 -1.78
N ASN A 517 1.44 55.77 -2.86
CA ASN A 517 1.03 56.39 -4.13
C ASN A 517 -0.25 55.76 -4.70
N GLN A 518 -0.41 54.44 -4.60
CA GLN A 518 -1.64 53.74 -5.02
C GLN A 518 -2.86 54.16 -4.19
N LEU A 519 -2.72 54.20 -2.86
CA LEU A 519 -3.80 54.60 -1.95
C LEU A 519 -4.19 56.07 -2.14
N ARG A 520 -3.22 56.98 -2.30
CA ARG A 520 -3.47 58.39 -2.61
C ARG A 520 -4.24 58.55 -3.93
N ALA A 521 -3.84 57.83 -4.98
CA ALA A 521 -4.54 57.85 -6.25
C ALA A 521 -5.98 57.31 -6.16
N ALA A 522 -6.21 56.28 -5.34
CA ALA A 522 -7.54 55.74 -5.08
C ALA A 522 -8.44 56.72 -4.32
N MET A 523 -7.93 57.37 -3.27
CA MET A 523 -8.63 58.41 -2.51
C MET A 523 -9.07 59.57 -3.40
N GLU A 524 -8.18 60.04 -4.28
CA GLU A 524 -8.48 61.14 -5.19
C GLU A 524 -9.54 60.76 -6.24
N LYS A 525 -9.49 59.53 -6.76
CA LYS A 525 -10.53 59.00 -7.66
C LYS A 525 -11.89 58.90 -6.97
N GLN A 526 -11.94 58.45 -5.71
CA GLN A 526 -13.19 58.36 -4.95
C GLN A 526 -13.77 59.75 -4.64
N LYS A 527 -12.93 60.73 -4.32
CA LYS A 527 -13.32 62.14 -4.13
C LYS A 527 -13.88 62.79 -5.40
N GLN A 528 -13.32 62.45 -6.57
CA GLN A 528 -13.83 62.93 -7.87
C GLN A 528 -15.13 62.24 -8.27
N ALA A 529 -15.35 60.99 -7.85
CA ALA A 529 -16.59 60.25 -8.08
C ALA A 529 -17.76 60.79 -7.24
N THR A 530 -17.51 61.12 -5.96
CA THR A 530 -18.52 61.74 -5.08
C THR A 530 -18.87 63.17 -5.49
N ALA A 531 -17.93 63.93 -6.05
CA ALA A 531 -18.17 65.26 -6.59
C ALA A 531 -19.00 65.29 -7.91
N LYS A 532 -19.17 64.14 -8.59
CA LYS A 532 -19.93 64.00 -9.84
C LYS A 532 -21.31 63.35 -9.69
N ALA A 533 -21.71 62.93 -8.48
CA ALA A 533 -23.02 62.33 -8.24
C ALA A 533 -24.14 63.40 -8.24
N PRO A 534 -25.32 63.17 -8.86
CA PRO A 534 -26.42 64.13 -8.85
C PRO A 534 -26.90 64.42 -7.43
N ALA A 535 -27.18 65.70 -7.13
CA ALA A 535 -27.44 66.27 -5.81
C ALA A 535 -28.58 65.64 -4.96
N ALA A 536 -29.32 64.66 -5.47
CA ALA A 536 -30.42 64.01 -4.74
C ALA A 536 -29.97 62.91 -3.75
N GLN A 537 -28.71 62.46 -3.77
CA GLN A 537 -28.18 61.48 -2.79
C GLN A 537 -27.30 62.12 -1.71
N VAL A 538 -26.98 63.41 -1.82
CA VAL A 538 -26.10 64.11 -0.87
C VAL A 538 -26.77 64.31 0.49
N GLU A 539 -28.11 64.42 0.55
CA GLU A 539 -28.84 64.61 1.81
C GLU A 539 -28.99 63.35 2.68
N GLN A 540 -28.90 62.13 2.12
CA GLN A 540 -28.96 60.92 2.94
C GLN A 540 -27.61 60.49 3.54
N ILE A 541 -26.49 60.95 2.98
CA ILE A 541 -25.15 60.57 3.44
C ILE A 541 -24.60 61.55 4.49
N GLN A 542 -25.03 62.81 4.49
CA GLN A 542 -24.58 63.80 5.49
C GLN A 542 -25.09 63.54 6.92
N PHE A 543 -26.02 62.60 7.12
CA PHE A 543 -26.50 62.23 8.47
C PHE A 543 -25.70 61.12 9.16
N GLN A 544 -24.67 60.54 8.54
CA GLN A 544 -23.82 59.50 9.16
C GLN A 544 -22.44 59.99 9.61
N THR A 545 -22.12 61.27 9.43
CA THR A 545 -20.82 61.87 9.86
C THR A 545 -21.00 63.02 10.85
N ALA A 546 -21.91 62.88 11.82
CA ALA A 546 -22.00 63.75 12.99
C ALA A 546 -21.95 62.91 14.28
#